data_AF-A0A645H618-F1
#
_entry.id   AF-A0A645H618-F1
#
_cell.length_a   1.000
_cell.length_b   1.000
_cell.length_c   1.000
_cell.angle_alpha   90.00
_cell.angle_beta   90.00
_cell.angle_gamma   90.00
#
_symmetry.space_group_name_H-M   'P 1'
#
loop_
_entity.id
_entity.type
_entity.pdbx_description
1 polymer ?
#
loop_
_entity_poly.entity_id
_entity_poly.type
_entity_poly.pdbx_seq_one_letter_code
_entity_poly.pdbx_strand_id
1 'polypeptide(L)'
;MAALAHSHINGVGSIFTEGLPWFKVYFDYALQNRMLSKGEFQNINDYATRAEAAYLFANALPERMLSGRNALPLPPDVPEQCPYSRHIQRLLNANFLIGIDERGYFHPNRLITRTETAVMLNRIILSARN
;
A
#
# COMPACT_ATOMS: atom_id res chain seq x y z
N MET A 1 -2.77 -3.54 -7.79
CA MET A 1 -2.07 -2.25 -8.04
C MET A 1 -0.69 -2.20 -7.40
N ALA A 2 -0.52 -2.56 -6.11
CA ALA A 2 0.79 -2.52 -5.43
C ALA A 2 1.90 -3.33 -6.14
N ALA A 3 1.63 -4.56 -6.59
CA ALA A 3 2.62 -5.39 -7.31
C ALA A 3 3.15 -4.71 -8.59
N LEU A 4 2.25 -4.10 -9.37
CA LEU A 4 2.62 -3.33 -10.56
C LEU A 4 3.45 -2.10 -10.20
N ALA A 5 3.06 -1.38 -9.13
CA ALA A 5 3.83 -0.24 -8.64
C ALA A 5 5.26 -0.66 -8.26
N HIS A 6 5.42 -1.75 -7.49
CA HIS A 6 6.72 -2.28 -7.12
C HIS A 6 7.55 -2.65 -8.36
N SER A 7 6.96 -3.37 -9.33
CA SER A 7 7.65 -3.74 -10.57
C SER A 7 8.14 -2.54 -11.37
N HIS A 8 7.31 -1.50 -11.47
CA HIS A 8 7.65 -0.29 -12.21
C HIS A 8 8.71 0.54 -11.50
N ILE A 9 8.50 0.85 -10.21
CA ILE A 9 9.34 1.76 -9.43
C ILE A 9 10.74 1.19 -9.17
N ASN A 10 10.84 -0.13 -9.01
CA ASN A 10 12.12 -0.80 -8.81
C ASN A 10 12.79 -1.21 -10.14
N GLY A 11 12.22 -0.84 -11.29
CA GLY A 11 12.80 -1.11 -12.61
C GLY A 11 12.85 -2.59 -12.99
N VAL A 12 12.06 -3.44 -12.34
CA VAL A 12 12.03 -4.90 -12.60
C VAL A 12 11.41 -5.19 -13.97
N GLY A 13 10.40 -4.42 -14.39
CA GLY A 13 9.80 -4.55 -15.71
C GLY A 13 9.04 -5.87 -15.95
N SER A 14 8.50 -6.46 -14.87
CA SER A 14 7.84 -7.77 -14.92
C SER A 14 6.65 -7.80 -15.87
N ILE A 15 6.55 -8.89 -16.63
CA ILE A 15 5.39 -9.22 -17.45
C ILE A 15 4.48 -10.11 -16.61
N PHE A 16 3.23 -9.67 -16.41
CA PHE A 16 2.24 -10.40 -15.62
C PHE A 16 1.31 -11.16 -16.57
N THR A 17 1.61 -12.44 -16.81
CA THR A 17 0.72 -13.33 -17.57
C THR A 17 -0.34 -13.88 -16.64
N GLU A 18 -1.59 -13.47 -16.83
CA GLU A 18 -2.71 -13.88 -15.98
C GLU A 18 -3.06 -15.35 -16.20
N GLY A 19 -3.34 -16.04 -15.09
CA GLY A 19 -3.82 -17.43 -15.06
C GLY A 19 -5.16 -17.52 -14.33
N LEU A 20 -5.55 -18.71 -13.88
CA LEU A 20 -6.68 -18.89 -12.97
C LEU A 20 -6.20 -19.10 -11.52
N PRO A 21 -6.67 -18.30 -10.54
CA PRO A 21 -7.43 -17.05 -10.70
C PRO A 21 -6.58 -15.91 -11.28
N TRP A 22 -7.22 -14.94 -11.95
CA TRP A 22 -6.55 -13.85 -12.69
C TRP A 22 -5.54 -13.07 -11.83
N PHE A 23 -5.84 -12.90 -10.54
CA PHE A 23 -5.00 -12.11 -9.64
C PHE A 23 -3.80 -12.88 -9.06
N LYS A 24 -3.73 -14.21 -9.25
CA LYS A 24 -2.71 -15.06 -8.62
C LYS A 24 -1.28 -14.62 -8.96
N VAL A 25 -1.05 -14.19 -10.20
CA VAL A 25 0.26 -13.73 -10.66
C VAL A 25 0.78 -12.53 -9.84
N TYR A 26 -0.11 -11.62 -9.45
CA TYR A 26 0.26 -10.46 -8.62
C TYR A 26 0.49 -10.85 -7.16
N PHE A 27 -0.27 -11.82 -6.66
CA PHE A 27 -0.09 -12.34 -5.30
C PHE A 27 1.24 -13.10 -5.16
N ASP A 28 1.54 -13.99 -6.11
CA ASP A 28 2.82 -14.71 -6.16
C ASP A 28 4.00 -13.74 -6.27
N TYR A 29 3.88 -12.72 -7.11
CA TYR A 29 4.88 -11.66 -7.22
C TYR A 29 5.09 -10.92 -5.88
N ALA A 30 4.00 -10.59 -5.18
CA ALA A 30 4.07 -9.91 -3.89
C ALA A 30 4.77 -10.77 -2.82
N LEU A 31 4.53 -12.09 -2.82
CA LEU A 31 5.26 -13.03 -1.94
C LEU A 31 6.75 -13.08 -2.29
N GLN A 32 7.09 -13.22 -3.57
CA GLN A 32 8.48 -13.29 -4.04
C GLN A 32 9.29 -12.04 -3.71
N ASN A 33 8.65 -10.87 -3.78
CA ASN A 33 9.26 -9.58 -3.49
C ASN A 33 9.09 -9.15 -2.03
N ARG A 34 8.63 -10.04 -1.15
CA ARG A 34 8.46 -9.80 0.30
C ARG A 34 7.57 -8.59 0.60
N MET A 35 6.59 -8.33 -0.27
CA MET A 35 5.58 -7.30 -0.04
C MET A 35 4.53 -7.74 0.98
N LEU A 36 4.35 -9.06 1.12
CA LEU A 36 3.53 -9.73 2.12
C LEU A 36 4.10 -11.13 2.39
N SER A 37 3.65 -11.77 3.47
CA SER A 37 4.07 -13.13 3.86
C SER A 37 3.01 -14.19 3.56
N LYS A 38 3.46 -15.43 3.32
CA LYS A 38 2.55 -16.56 3.07
C LYS A 38 1.67 -16.81 4.29
N GLY A 39 0.35 -16.88 4.09
CA GLY A 39 -0.62 -17.11 5.15
C GLY A 39 -0.96 -15.87 6.00
N GLU A 40 -0.41 -14.71 5.66
CA GLU A 40 -0.72 -13.44 6.35
C GLU A 40 -2.18 -13.02 6.14
N PHE A 41 -2.69 -13.18 4.92
CA PHE A 41 -4.11 -12.99 4.60
C PHE A 41 -4.81 -14.36 4.57
N GLN A 42 -5.83 -14.54 5.41
CA GLN A 42 -6.56 -15.80 5.52
C GLN A 42 -7.34 -16.13 4.26
N ASN A 43 -8.01 -15.13 3.67
CA ASN A 43 -8.74 -15.27 2.41
C ASN A 43 -8.38 -14.15 1.44
N ILE A 44 -7.67 -14.52 0.38
CA ILE A 44 -7.20 -13.57 -0.66
C ILE A 44 -8.31 -13.15 -1.65
N ASN A 45 -9.53 -13.68 -1.50
CA ASN A 45 -10.70 -13.24 -2.27
C ASN A 45 -11.52 -12.16 -1.54
N ASP A 46 -11.19 -11.86 -0.28
CA ASP A 46 -11.91 -10.85 0.50
C ASP A 46 -11.61 -9.44 0.01
N TYR A 47 -12.53 -8.52 0.30
CA TYR A 47 -12.30 -7.10 0.05
C TYR A 47 -11.24 -6.56 1.00
N ALA A 48 -10.24 -5.87 0.45
CA ALA A 48 -9.18 -5.26 1.25
C ALA A 48 -9.69 -4.02 2.00
N THR A 49 -9.23 -3.88 3.23
CA THR A 49 -9.37 -2.66 4.03
C THR A 49 -8.33 -1.60 3.61
N ARG A 50 -8.55 -0.37 4.04
CA ARG A 50 -7.61 0.73 3.84
C ARG A 50 -6.26 0.48 4.51
N ALA A 51 -6.24 -0.15 5.68
CA ALA A 51 -5.00 -0.47 6.38
C ALA A 51 -4.18 -1.55 5.64
N GLU A 52 -4.84 -2.59 5.12
CA GLU A 52 -4.18 -3.65 4.33
C GLU A 52 -3.65 -3.10 3.00
N ALA A 53 -4.39 -2.21 2.36
CA ALA A 53 -3.89 -1.52 1.16
C ALA A 53 -2.67 -0.64 1.48
N ALA A 54 -2.71 0.12 2.58
CA ALA A 54 -1.57 0.92 3.03
C ALA A 54 -0.34 0.04 3.32
N TYR A 55 -0.53 -1.10 3.95
CA TYR A 55 0.51 -2.11 4.16
C TYR A 55 1.15 -2.55 2.85
N LEU A 56 0.35 -3.02 1.89
CA LEU A 56 0.84 -3.50 0.59
C LEU A 56 1.55 -2.40 -0.22
N PHE A 57 1.02 -1.18 -0.21
CA PHE A 57 1.68 -0.06 -0.89
C PHE A 57 2.98 0.36 -0.21
N ALA A 58 3.03 0.42 1.13
CA ALA A 58 4.27 0.74 1.83
C ALA A 58 5.36 -0.29 1.53
N ASN A 59 5.02 -1.58 1.48
CA ASN A 59 6.00 -2.62 1.13
C ASN A 59 6.32 -2.68 -0.36
N ALA A 60 5.51 -2.05 -1.23
CA ALA A 60 5.79 -1.93 -2.65
C ALA A 60 6.88 -0.89 -2.98
N LEU A 61 7.24 -0.03 -2.03
CA LEU A 61 8.06 1.15 -2.28
C LEU A 61 9.45 1.02 -1.66
N PRO A 62 10.50 1.51 -2.34
CA PRO A 62 11.83 1.57 -1.75
C PRO A 62 11.86 2.59 -0.60
N GLU A 63 12.71 2.35 0.40
CA GLU A 63 12.82 3.18 1.60
C GLU A 63 13.01 4.67 1.31
N ARG A 64 13.77 5.00 0.26
CA ARG A 64 14.02 6.39 -0.18
C ARG A 64 12.74 7.17 -0.48
N MET A 65 11.68 6.51 -0.94
CA MET A 65 10.39 7.16 -1.21
C MET A 65 9.52 7.30 0.04
N LEU A 66 9.80 6.51 1.08
CA LEU A 66 9.07 6.50 2.34
C LEU A 66 9.77 7.28 3.46
N SER A 67 10.95 7.80 3.19
CA SER A 67 11.76 8.63 4.10
C SER A 67 11.19 10.06 4.23
N GLY A 68 9.86 10.17 4.30
CA GLY A 68 9.13 11.42 4.30
C GLY A 68 9.67 12.43 5.31
N ARG A 69 9.74 13.69 4.88
CA ARG A 69 10.37 14.80 5.61
C ARG A 69 9.55 15.33 6.79
N ASN A 70 8.29 14.91 6.90
CA ASN A 70 7.34 15.43 7.87
C ASN A 70 7.15 14.39 8.98
N ALA A 71 7.34 14.80 10.25
CA ALA A 71 7.06 13.97 11.42
C ALA A 71 5.58 14.10 11.82
N LEU A 72 4.67 13.61 10.97
CA LEU A 72 3.23 13.70 11.23
C LEU A 72 2.81 12.68 12.29
N PRO A 73 1.96 13.07 13.26
CA PRO A 73 1.39 12.13 14.20
C PRO A 73 0.48 11.13 13.46
N LEU A 74 0.34 9.93 14.03
CA LEU A 74 -0.63 8.95 13.53
C LEU A 74 -2.07 9.51 13.63
N PRO A 75 -2.96 9.12 12.69
CA PRO A 75 -4.39 9.40 12.82
C PRO A 75 -4.93 8.88 14.18
N PRO A 76 -5.84 9.61 14.84
CA PRO A 76 -6.30 9.25 16.19
C PRO A 76 -6.99 7.87 16.28
N ASP A 77 -7.52 7.37 15.18
CA ASP A 77 -8.19 6.08 15.05
C ASP A 77 -7.27 4.95 14.60
N VAL A 78 -5.95 5.19 14.54
CA VAL A 78 -4.92 4.20 14.23
C VAL A 78 -4.05 3.98 15.47
N PRO A 79 -4.29 2.92 16.26
CA PRO A 79 -3.51 2.62 17.46
C PRO A 79 -2.07 2.26 17.11
N GLU A 80 -1.08 2.75 17.86
CA GLU A 80 0.35 2.48 17.58
C GLU A 80 0.69 0.98 17.49
N GLN A 81 0.05 0.18 18.34
CA GLN A 81 0.21 -1.27 18.41
C GLN A 81 -0.50 -2.07 17.30
N CYS A 82 -1.23 -1.43 16.39
CA CYS A 82 -1.83 -2.13 15.24
C CYS A 82 -0.74 -2.57 14.24
N PRO A 83 -0.84 -3.77 13.62
CA PRO A 83 0.15 -4.26 12.66
C PRO A 83 0.47 -3.31 11.49
N TYR A 84 -0.50 -2.47 11.13
CA TYR A 84 -0.41 -1.59 9.97
C TYR A 84 0.09 -0.17 10.29
N SER A 85 0.22 0.21 11.57
CA SER A 85 0.47 1.60 11.99
C SER A 85 1.77 2.17 11.44
N ARG A 86 2.86 1.38 11.46
CA ARG A 86 4.13 1.80 10.86
C ARG A 86 4.00 2.08 9.36
N HIS A 87 3.24 1.27 8.64
CA HIS A 87 3.06 1.40 7.19
C HIS A 87 2.22 2.64 6.86
N ILE A 88 1.15 2.86 7.62
CA ILE A 88 0.29 4.04 7.55
C ILE A 88 1.13 5.31 7.82
N GLN A 89 1.93 5.32 8.89
CA GLN A 89 2.77 6.47 9.23
C GLN A 89 3.80 6.79 8.15
N ARG A 90 4.47 5.78 7.58
CA ARG A 90 5.45 5.99 6.50
C ARG A 90 4.81 6.60 5.25
N LEU A 91 3.64 6.09 4.84
CA LEU A 91 2.90 6.66 3.72
C LEU A 91 2.37 8.07 4.02
N LEU A 92 1.99 8.33 5.28
CA LEU A 92 1.55 9.66 5.72
C LEU A 92 2.71 10.67 5.64
N ASN A 93 3.86 10.33 6.20
CA ASN A 93 5.05 11.19 6.20
C ASN A 93 5.56 11.46 4.77
N ALA A 94 5.41 10.48 3.86
CA ALA A 94 5.73 10.60 2.44
C ALA A 94 4.62 11.29 1.61
N ASN A 95 3.52 11.72 2.23
CA ASN A 95 2.36 12.34 1.59
C ASN A 95 1.65 11.45 0.54
N PHE A 96 1.82 10.14 0.62
CA PHE A 96 1.15 9.15 -0.25
C PHE A 96 -0.18 8.65 0.32
N LEU A 97 -0.39 8.78 1.63
CA LEU A 97 -1.66 8.43 2.27
C LEU A 97 -2.76 9.43 1.88
N ILE A 98 -3.99 8.93 1.72
CA ILE A 98 -5.16 9.74 1.33
C ILE A 98 -6.37 9.48 2.21
N GLY A 99 -7.36 10.36 2.08
CA GLY A 99 -8.70 10.15 2.64
C GLY A 99 -8.74 10.18 4.16
N ILE A 100 -7.86 10.98 4.78
CA ILE A 100 -8.04 11.42 6.17
C ILE A 100 -9.22 12.39 6.16
N ASP A 101 -10.20 12.16 7.03
CA ASP A 101 -11.40 13.01 7.10
C ASP A 101 -11.14 14.33 7.86
N GLU A 102 -12.17 15.16 7.95
CA GLU A 102 -12.11 16.47 8.63
C GLU A 102 -11.79 16.37 10.12
N ARG A 103 -12.01 15.21 10.73
CA ARG A 103 -11.70 14.92 12.14
C ARG A 103 -10.29 14.34 12.31
N GLY A 104 -9.55 14.17 11.22
CA GLY A 104 -8.22 13.57 11.22
C GLY A 104 -8.23 12.03 11.20
N TYR A 105 -9.37 11.39 10.97
CA TYR A 105 -9.49 9.92 11.04
C TYR A 105 -9.17 9.26 9.70
N PHE A 106 -8.49 8.13 9.75
CA PHE A 106 -8.07 7.36 8.58
C PHE A 106 -9.03 6.23 8.22
N HIS A 107 -9.89 5.79 9.13
CA HIS A 107 -10.82 4.68 8.96
C HIS A 107 -10.12 3.38 8.50
N PRO A 108 -9.17 2.83 9.28
CA PRO A 108 -8.29 1.74 8.85
C PRO A 108 -9.06 0.47 8.43
N ASN A 109 -10.18 0.19 9.09
CA ASN A 109 -11.00 -1.01 8.85
C ASN A 109 -12.05 -0.82 7.73
N ARG A 110 -12.18 0.38 7.17
CA ARG A 110 -13.10 0.60 6.04
C ARG A 110 -12.51 -0.04 4.79
N LEU A 111 -13.37 -0.62 3.95
CA LEU A 111 -12.97 -1.11 2.63
C LEU A 111 -12.39 0.02 1.77
N ILE A 112 -11.28 -0.28 1.10
CA ILE A 112 -10.69 0.66 0.16
C ILE A 112 -11.43 0.63 -1.18
N THR A 113 -11.63 1.81 -1.76
CA THR A 113 -12.19 1.92 -3.11
C THR A 113 -11.10 1.87 -4.19
N ARG A 114 -11.52 1.53 -5.42
CA ARG A 114 -10.62 1.59 -6.59
C ARG A 114 -10.10 2.99 -6.83
N THR A 115 -10.93 4.02 -6.60
CA THR A 115 -10.56 5.43 -6.73
C THR A 115 -9.46 5.79 -5.75
N GLU A 116 -9.60 5.39 -4.48
CA GLU A 116 -8.57 5.64 -3.47
C GLU A 116 -7.23 5.00 -3.86
N THR A 117 -7.29 3.74 -4.28
CA THR A 117 -6.11 3.00 -4.74
C THR A 117 -5.43 3.68 -5.94
N ALA A 118 -6.22 4.20 -6.90
CA ALA A 118 -5.71 4.91 -8.07
C ALA A 118 -5.06 6.25 -7.71
N VAL A 119 -5.64 7.01 -6.78
CA VAL A 119 -5.08 8.29 -6.32
C VAL A 119 -3.75 8.06 -5.58
N MET A 120 -3.66 7.05 -4.70
CA MET A 120 -2.39 6.69 -4.04
C MET A 120 -1.32 6.34 -5.07
N LEU A 121 -1.66 5.49 -6.05
CA LEU A 121 -0.76 5.11 -7.14
C LEU A 121 -0.28 6.33 -7.94
N ASN A 122 -1.18 7.26 -8.26
CA ASN A 122 -0.83 8.47 -8.99
C ASN A 122 0.17 9.35 -8.22
N ARG A 123 -0.03 9.55 -6.91
CA ARG A 123 0.92 10.31 -6.06
C ARG A 123 2.30 9.66 -6.05
N ILE A 124 2.34 8.35 -5.91
CA ILE A 124 3.57 7.56 -5.92
C ILE A 124 4.32 7.73 -7.25
N ILE A 125 3.62 7.54 -8.39
CA ILE A 125 4.23 7.63 -9.72
C ILE A 125 4.75 9.05 -10.00
N LEU A 126 3.98 10.08 -9.64
CA LEU A 126 4.41 11.46 -9.82
C LEU A 126 5.65 11.78 -8.98
N SER A 127 5.72 11.27 -7.75
CA SER A 127 6.89 11.45 -6.89
C SER A 127 8.13 10.72 -7.39
N ALA A 128 7.98 9.59 -8.10
CA ALA A 128 9.12 8.81 -8.60
C ALA A 128 9.81 9.45 -9.82
N ARG A 129 9.22 10.48 -10.43
CA ARG A 129 9.77 11.18 -11.61
C ARG A 129 10.70 12.35 -11.29
N ASN A 130 10.68 12.81 -10.04
CA ASN A 130 11.46 13.96 -9.56
C ASN A 130 12.65 13.49 -8.72
#